data_AF-A0A1G2YAH8-F1
#
_entry.id   AF-A0A1G2YAH8-F1
#
_cell.length_a   1.000
_cell.length_b   1.000
_cell.length_c   1.000
_cell.angle_alpha   90.00
_cell.angle_beta   90.00
_cell.angle_gamma   90.00
#
_symmetry.space_group_name_H-M   'P 1'
#
loop_
_entity.id
_entity.type
_entity.pdbx_description
1 polymer ?
#
loop_
_entity_poly.entity_id
_entity_poly.type
_entity_poly.pdbx_seq_one_letter_code
_entity_poly.pdbx_strand_id
1 'polypeptide(L)'
;MRSELSDIQKETSEAVVGIHKSFATEAADKFNYYMRIAEKFMSEGKYYRAVDAYTLAGIYKSDDPLAYAGRAHALFASGEYMSSAYFLARAIDIFPQYVNFKIDLNAMIPDKDRLESRIEDVKQWIDRTDSAQLSFLLAYIYEQLDKLNLATEAIQFAQEKMPDSPAAAALKQAIEKKR
;
A
#
# COMPACT_ATOMS: atom_id res chain seq x y z
N MET A 1 -38.19 40.44 9.53
CA MET A 1 -37.04 40.10 8.68
C MET A 1 -36.69 38.64 8.94
N ARG A 2 -37.34 37.70 8.23
CA ARG A 2 -36.88 36.29 8.19
C ARG A 2 -35.84 36.24 7.07
N SER A 3 -34.64 35.83 7.44
CA SER A 3 -33.47 35.73 6.58
C SER A 3 -33.75 34.85 5.36
N GLU A 4 -33.58 35.38 4.15
CA GLU A 4 -33.62 34.65 2.86
C GLU A 4 -32.57 33.52 2.76
N LEU A 5 -31.73 33.34 3.79
CA LEU A 5 -30.78 32.23 3.89
C LEU A 5 -31.36 30.95 4.52
N SER A 6 -32.63 30.92 4.98
CA SER A 6 -33.22 29.69 5.56
C SER A 6 -33.65 28.66 4.52
N ASP A 7 -33.77 29.08 3.27
CA ASP A 7 -34.33 28.28 2.18
C ASP A 7 -33.23 27.97 1.17
N ILE A 8 -32.13 27.35 1.60
CA ILE A 8 -31.42 26.43 0.71
C ILE A 8 -32.48 25.37 0.37
N GLN A 9 -33.16 25.60 -0.75
CA GLN A 9 -34.42 24.95 -1.11
C GLN A 9 -34.23 23.44 -0.97
N LYS A 10 -35.16 22.78 -0.28
CA LYS A 10 -35.12 21.34 -0.04
C LYS A 10 -34.81 20.54 -1.33
N GLU A 11 -35.34 20.99 -2.46
CA GLU A 11 -35.05 20.48 -3.81
C GLU A 11 -33.58 20.63 -4.24
N THR A 12 -32.95 21.79 -4.00
CA THR A 12 -31.50 21.97 -4.21
C THR A 12 -30.67 21.09 -3.27
N SER A 13 -31.11 20.86 -2.04
CA SER A 13 -30.42 19.95 -1.11
C SER A 13 -30.53 18.48 -1.54
N GLU A 14 -31.70 18.04 -1.99
CA GLU A 14 -31.95 16.68 -2.46
C GLU A 14 -31.24 16.39 -3.80
N ALA A 15 -31.22 17.36 -4.71
CA ALA A 15 -30.49 17.27 -5.98
C ALA A 15 -28.97 17.17 -5.78
N VAL A 16 -28.40 17.98 -4.87
CA VAL A 16 -26.97 17.91 -4.52
C VAL A 16 -26.64 16.57 -3.88
N VAL A 17 -27.49 16.05 -2.99
CA VAL A 17 -27.33 14.72 -2.38
C VAL A 17 -27.41 13.61 -3.44
N GLY A 18 -28.31 13.71 -4.40
CA GLY A 18 -28.44 12.76 -5.51
C GLY A 18 -27.20 12.71 -6.41
N ILE A 19 -26.66 13.88 -6.79
CA ILE A 19 -25.42 14.00 -7.57
C ILE A 19 -24.24 13.42 -6.80
N HIS A 20 -24.11 13.73 -5.50
CA HIS A 20 -23.05 13.18 -4.65
C HIS A 20 -23.10 11.65 -4.57
N LYS A 21 -24.29 11.07 -4.41
CA LYS A 21 -24.46 9.61 -4.41
C LYS A 21 -24.08 8.99 -5.75
N SER A 22 -24.52 9.57 -6.87
CA SER A 22 -24.18 9.08 -8.21
C SER A 22 -22.67 9.11 -8.46
N PHE A 23 -22.00 10.20 -8.09
CA PHE A 23 -20.55 10.34 -8.23
C PHE A 23 -19.80 9.35 -7.33
N ALA A 24 -20.21 9.18 -6.08
CA ALA A 24 -19.61 8.21 -5.17
C ALA A 24 -19.75 6.77 -5.67
N THR A 25 -20.89 6.42 -6.25
CA THR A 25 -21.10 5.11 -6.90
C THR A 25 -20.20 4.95 -8.12
N GLU A 26 -20.14 5.94 -9.02
CA GLU A 26 -19.28 5.88 -10.20
C GLU A 26 -17.79 5.76 -9.82
N ALA A 27 -17.33 6.54 -8.84
CA ALA A 27 -15.97 6.46 -8.33
C ALA A 27 -15.67 5.07 -7.74
N ALA A 28 -16.62 4.47 -7.01
CA ALA A 28 -16.48 3.11 -6.50
C ALA A 28 -16.39 2.06 -7.61
N ASP A 29 -17.19 2.20 -8.67
CA ASP A 29 -17.15 1.29 -9.81
C ASP A 29 -15.82 1.40 -10.57
N LYS A 30 -15.33 2.62 -10.79
CA LYS A 30 -14.02 2.86 -11.43
C LYS A 30 -12.87 2.34 -10.58
N PHE A 31 -12.89 2.57 -9.27
CA PHE A 31 -11.93 1.98 -8.34
C PHE A 31 -11.88 0.46 -8.48
N ASN A 32 -13.04 -0.20 -8.34
CA ASN A 32 -13.14 -1.66 -8.42
C ASN A 32 -12.67 -2.21 -9.77
N TYR A 33 -12.97 -1.50 -10.86
CA TYR A 33 -12.52 -1.84 -12.20
C TYR A 33 -10.99 -1.82 -12.31
N TYR A 34 -10.34 -0.76 -11.85
CA TYR A 34 -8.88 -0.63 -11.93
C TYR A 34 -8.15 -1.57 -10.96
N MET A 35 -8.71 -1.85 -9.78
CA MET A 35 -8.19 -2.88 -8.87
C MET A 35 -8.13 -4.25 -9.55
N ARG A 36 -9.23 -4.69 -10.20
CA ARG A 36 -9.28 -5.97 -10.92
C ARG A 36 -8.28 -6.03 -12.08
N ILE A 37 -8.11 -4.94 -12.82
CA ILE A 37 -7.10 -4.86 -13.88
C ILE A 37 -5.69 -5.00 -13.30
N ALA A 38 -5.42 -4.30 -12.20
CA ALA A 38 -4.13 -4.35 -11.55
C ALA A 38 -3.78 -5.76 -11.07
N GLU A 39 -4.72 -6.44 -10.40
CA GLU A 39 -4.58 -7.84 -9.97
C GLU A 39 -4.33 -8.78 -11.17
N LYS A 40 -5.05 -8.60 -12.28
CA LYS A 40 -4.81 -9.36 -13.51
C LYS A 40 -3.38 -9.12 -14.03
N PHE A 41 -2.91 -7.87 -14.07
CA PHE A 41 -1.55 -7.57 -14.49
C PHE A 41 -0.49 -8.15 -13.53
N MET A 42 -0.77 -8.17 -12.22
CA MET A 42 0.09 -8.86 -11.24
C MET A 42 0.21 -10.35 -11.57
N SER A 43 -0.91 -11.05 -11.77
CA SER A 43 -0.90 -12.48 -12.11
C SER A 43 -0.21 -12.81 -13.44
N GLU A 44 -0.15 -11.86 -14.36
CA GLU A 44 0.53 -11.99 -15.65
C GLU A 44 2.01 -11.58 -15.60
N GLY A 45 2.53 -11.17 -14.43
CA GLY A 45 3.89 -10.66 -14.25
C GLY A 45 4.15 -9.30 -14.90
N LYS A 46 3.09 -8.56 -15.28
CA LYS A 46 3.16 -7.24 -15.94
C LYS A 46 3.19 -6.12 -14.90
N TYR A 47 4.19 -6.15 -14.04
CA TYR A 47 4.23 -5.32 -12.83
C TYR A 47 4.12 -3.81 -13.07
N TYR A 48 4.81 -3.24 -14.07
CA TYR A 48 4.66 -1.81 -14.40
C TYR A 48 3.22 -1.43 -14.80
N ARG A 49 2.52 -2.31 -15.54
CA ARG A 49 1.10 -2.06 -15.88
C ARG A 49 0.19 -2.19 -14.66
N ALA A 50 0.53 -3.07 -13.72
CA ALA A 50 -0.18 -3.15 -12.44
C ALA A 50 0.01 -1.86 -11.62
N VAL A 51 1.22 -1.27 -11.62
CA VAL A 51 1.48 0.04 -10.99
C VAL A 51 0.57 1.12 -11.57
N ASP A 52 0.45 1.20 -12.88
CA ASP A 52 -0.44 2.18 -13.55
C ASP A 52 -1.90 1.98 -13.15
N ALA A 53 -2.37 0.73 -13.15
CA ALA A 53 -3.74 0.39 -12.80
C ALA A 53 -4.06 0.69 -11.32
N TYR A 54 -3.17 0.33 -10.37
CA TYR A 54 -3.34 0.70 -8.97
C TYR A 54 -3.29 2.22 -8.75
N THR A 55 -2.46 2.93 -9.53
CA THR A 55 -2.42 4.40 -9.49
C THR A 55 -3.75 4.99 -9.93
N LEU A 56 -4.36 4.47 -11.00
CA LEU A 56 -5.68 4.88 -11.44
C LEU A 56 -6.76 4.55 -10.40
N ALA A 57 -6.71 3.38 -9.76
CA ALA A 57 -7.63 3.04 -8.67
C ALA A 57 -7.56 4.08 -7.53
N GLY A 58 -6.35 4.42 -7.08
CA GLY A 58 -6.12 5.41 -6.02
C GLY A 58 -6.56 6.84 -6.38
N ILE A 59 -6.73 7.17 -7.66
CA ILE A 59 -7.33 8.46 -8.08
C ILE A 59 -8.83 8.51 -7.75
N TYR A 60 -9.55 7.39 -7.89
CA TYR A 60 -11.00 7.34 -7.62
C TYR A 60 -11.32 7.15 -6.14
N LYS A 61 -10.42 6.53 -5.37
CA LYS A 61 -10.50 6.46 -3.90
C LYS A 61 -9.11 6.66 -3.29
N SER A 62 -8.78 7.90 -2.96
CA SER A 62 -7.47 8.29 -2.42
C SER A 62 -7.29 7.96 -0.93
N ASP A 63 -8.36 7.57 -0.25
CA ASP A 63 -8.38 7.17 1.15
C ASP A 63 -8.45 5.64 1.31
N ASP A 64 -8.50 4.88 0.22
CA ASP A 64 -8.50 3.43 0.27
C ASP A 64 -7.05 2.89 0.33
N PRO A 65 -6.66 2.15 1.38
CA PRO A 65 -5.29 1.67 1.56
C PRO A 65 -4.90 0.60 0.53
N LEU A 66 -5.87 -0.11 -0.06
CA LEU A 66 -5.59 -1.30 -0.89
C LEU A 66 -4.94 -0.93 -2.22
N ALA A 67 -5.32 0.20 -2.82
CA ALA A 67 -4.67 0.68 -4.04
C ALA A 67 -3.20 1.02 -3.80
N TYR A 68 -2.88 1.64 -2.66
CA TYR A 68 -1.51 1.95 -2.28
C TYR A 68 -0.70 0.70 -1.99
N ALA A 69 -1.27 -0.26 -1.27
CA ALA A 69 -0.59 -1.50 -0.96
C ALA A 69 -0.32 -2.34 -2.22
N GLY A 70 -1.33 -2.53 -3.07
CA GLY A 70 -1.17 -3.22 -4.35
C GLY A 70 -0.12 -2.54 -5.24
N ARG A 71 -0.09 -1.19 -5.26
CA ARG A 71 0.96 -0.44 -5.96
C ARG A 71 2.34 -0.72 -5.37
N ALA A 72 2.48 -0.72 -4.04
CA ALA A 72 3.74 -1.00 -3.37
C ALA A 72 4.27 -2.39 -3.73
N HIS A 73 3.40 -3.39 -3.76
CA HIS A 73 3.73 -4.75 -4.18
C HIS A 73 4.16 -4.85 -5.64
N ALA A 74 3.43 -4.19 -6.55
CA ALA A 74 3.78 -4.13 -7.95
C ALA A 74 5.15 -3.44 -8.17
N LEU A 75 5.43 -2.37 -7.42
CA LEU A 75 6.72 -1.66 -7.45
C LEU A 75 7.85 -2.55 -6.92
N PHE A 76 7.63 -3.29 -5.83
CA PHE A 76 8.62 -4.26 -5.34
C PHE A 76 8.94 -5.30 -6.41
N ALA A 77 7.92 -5.88 -7.04
CA ALA A 77 8.08 -6.88 -8.09
C ALA A 77 8.81 -6.32 -9.33
N SER A 78 8.62 -5.03 -9.65
CA SER A 78 9.30 -4.36 -10.77
C SER A 78 10.72 -3.88 -10.46
N GLY A 79 11.16 -3.90 -9.20
CA GLY A 79 12.49 -3.44 -8.77
C GLY A 79 12.55 -1.99 -8.28
N GLU A 80 11.40 -1.35 -8.10
CA GLU A 80 11.26 0.07 -7.72
C GLU A 80 11.14 0.22 -6.18
N TYR A 81 12.21 -0.12 -5.45
CA TYR A 81 12.15 -0.38 -4.01
C TYR A 81 11.82 0.85 -3.14
N MET A 82 12.42 2.01 -3.42
CA MET A 82 12.14 3.22 -2.62
C MET A 82 10.69 3.67 -2.77
N SER A 83 10.16 3.62 -4.00
CA SER A 83 8.75 3.90 -4.27
C SER A 83 7.84 2.86 -3.62
N SER A 84 8.23 1.58 -3.64
CA SER A 84 7.51 0.51 -2.94
C SER A 84 7.40 0.79 -1.44
N ALA A 85 8.53 1.08 -0.77
CA ALA A 85 8.57 1.42 0.64
C ALA A 85 7.64 2.60 0.98
N TYR A 86 7.66 3.65 0.14
CA TYR A 86 6.81 4.81 0.31
C TYR A 86 5.31 4.48 0.26
N PHE A 87 4.87 3.73 -0.76
CA PHE A 87 3.46 3.40 -0.90
C PHE A 87 2.97 2.35 0.11
N LEU A 88 3.86 1.46 0.55
CA LEU A 88 3.55 0.54 1.65
C LEU A 88 3.34 1.32 2.95
N ALA A 89 4.23 2.27 3.26
CA ALA A 89 4.06 3.13 4.44
C ALA A 89 2.74 3.91 4.37
N ARG A 90 2.43 4.54 3.22
CA ARG A 90 1.13 5.21 2.99
C ARG A 90 -0.06 4.30 3.27
N ALA A 91 -0.04 3.06 2.78
CA ALA A 91 -1.14 2.11 2.98
C ALA A 91 -1.34 1.78 4.48
N ILE A 92 -0.24 1.58 5.22
CA ILE A 92 -0.27 1.29 6.66
C ILE A 92 -0.63 2.53 7.47
N ASP A 93 -0.21 3.73 7.07
CA ASP A 93 -0.59 4.97 7.73
C ASP A 93 -2.11 5.22 7.63
N ILE A 94 -2.72 4.90 6.48
CA ILE A 94 -4.17 4.95 6.27
C ILE A 94 -4.88 3.85 7.08
N PHE A 95 -4.36 2.63 7.04
CA PHE A 95 -4.95 1.48 7.72
C PHE A 95 -3.87 0.67 8.45
N PRO A 96 -3.58 0.98 9.73
CA PRO A 96 -2.49 0.32 10.46
C PRO A 96 -2.65 -1.19 10.59
N GLN A 97 -3.88 -1.70 10.58
CA GLN A 97 -4.14 -3.14 10.62
C GLN A 97 -3.74 -3.87 9.33
N TYR A 98 -3.36 -3.13 8.28
CA TYR A 98 -2.88 -3.71 7.02
C TYR A 98 -1.72 -4.69 7.23
N VAL A 99 -0.85 -4.41 8.21
CA VAL A 99 0.30 -5.26 8.60
C VAL A 99 -0.11 -6.68 9.04
N ASN A 100 -1.39 -6.91 9.35
CA ASN A 100 -1.89 -8.23 9.75
C ASN A 100 -2.37 -9.08 8.56
N PHE A 101 -2.51 -8.51 7.36
CA PHE A 101 -2.86 -9.29 6.18
C PHE A 101 -1.68 -10.15 5.75
N LYS A 102 -1.95 -11.44 5.53
CA LYS A 102 -0.99 -12.34 4.91
C LYS A 102 -1.09 -12.20 3.39
N ILE A 103 0.00 -11.78 2.78
CA ILE A 103 0.20 -11.64 1.35
C ILE A 103 1.09 -12.78 0.90
N ASP A 104 0.60 -13.58 -0.05
CA ASP A 104 1.39 -14.64 -0.65
C ASP A 104 2.33 -14.06 -1.71
N LEU A 105 3.52 -13.65 -1.26
CA LEU A 105 4.57 -13.12 -2.14
C LEU A 105 5.04 -14.15 -3.18
N ASN A 106 4.93 -15.45 -2.89
CA ASN A 106 5.28 -16.50 -3.85
C ASN A 106 4.20 -16.64 -4.93
N ALA A 107 2.92 -16.49 -4.59
CA ALA A 107 1.87 -16.43 -5.61
C ALA A 107 1.97 -15.14 -6.46
N MET A 108 2.38 -14.05 -5.82
CA MET A 108 2.54 -12.75 -6.48
C MET A 108 3.75 -12.69 -7.42
N ILE A 109 4.87 -13.31 -7.03
CA ILE A 109 6.10 -13.44 -7.82
C ILE A 109 6.47 -14.94 -7.86
N PRO A 110 5.85 -15.73 -8.75
CA PRO A 110 6.03 -17.19 -8.79
C PRO A 110 7.44 -17.66 -9.13
N ASP A 111 8.17 -16.81 -9.85
CA ASP A 111 9.58 -17.00 -10.16
C ASP A 111 10.41 -16.76 -8.89
N LYS A 112 10.83 -17.85 -8.24
CA LYS A 112 11.58 -17.82 -6.98
C LYS A 112 12.90 -17.08 -7.11
N ASP A 113 13.63 -17.29 -8.21
CA ASP A 113 14.91 -16.63 -8.47
C ASP A 113 14.70 -15.11 -8.59
N ARG A 114 13.57 -14.69 -9.18
CA ARG A 114 13.19 -13.28 -9.20
C ARG A 114 12.90 -12.76 -7.80
N LEU A 115 12.09 -13.44 -6.99
CA LEU A 115 11.80 -12.97 -5.63
C LEU A 115 13.06 -12.85 -4.77
N GLU A 116 13.94 -13.85 -4.84
CA GLU A 116 15.21 -13.86 -4.13
C GLU A 116 16.14 -12.74 -4.61
N SER A 117 16.26 -12.51 -5.93
CA SER A 117 17.04 -11.39 -6.46
C SER A 117 16.49 -10.03 -6.04
N ARG A 118 15.16 -9.84 -5.96
CA ARG A 118 14.58 -8.59 -5.44
C ARG A 118 14.96 -8.34 -3.98
N ILE A 119 14.95 -9.38 -3.15
CA ILE A 119 15.37 -9.29 -1.75
C ILE A 119 16.85 -8.94 -1.65
N GLU A 120 17.69 -9.58 -2.48
CA GLU A 120 19.14 -9.34 -2.48
C GLU A 120 19.48 -7.92 -2.98
N ASP A 121 18.81 -7.42 -4.01
CA ASP A 121 18.98 -6.04 -4.46
C ASP A 121 18.65 -5.05 -3.35
N VAL A 122 17.53 -5.23 -2.62
CA VAL A 122 17.14 -4.37 -1.50
C VAL A 122 18.22 -4.37 -0.42
N LYS A 123 18.76 -5.54 -0.07
CA LYS A 123 19.87 -5.65 0.91
C LYS A 123 21.11 -4.89 0.45
N GLN A 124 21.54 -5.06 -0.80
CA GLN A 124 22.70 -4.33 -1.34
C GLN A 124 22.50 -2.82 -1.33
N TRP A 125 21.26 -2.35 -1.58
CA TRP A 125 20.94 -0.93 -1.45
C TRP A 125 21.01 -0.45 0.00
N ILE A 126 20.51 -1.23 0.96
CA ILE A 126 20.63 -0.91 2.39
C ILE A 126 22.10 -0.83 2.79
N ASP A 127 22.94 -1.80 2.42
CA ASP A 127 24.37 -1.81 2.75
C ASP A 127 25.11 -0.58 2.21
N ARG A 128 24.70 -0.07 1.05
CA ARG A 128 25.33 1.11 0.40
C ARG A 128 24.82 2.44 0.91
N THR A 129 23.56 2.50 1.35
CA THR A 129 22.86 3.78 1.59
C THR A 129 22.37 3.95 3.02
N ASP A 130 22.42 2.89 3.82
CA ASP A 130 22.01 2.89 5.22
C ASP A 130 20.51 3.30 5.36
N SER A 131 19.71 2.95 4.33
CA SER A 131 18.33 3.42 4.12
C SER A 131 17.32 2.73 5.02
N ALA A 132 16.77 3.49 5.97
CA ALA A 132 15.75 3.02 6.90
C ALA A 132 14.43 2.66 6.21
N GLN A 133 14.06 3.35 5.13
CA GLN A 133 12.85 3.07 4.35
C GLN A 133 12.95 1.70 3.66
N LEU A 134 14.13 1.37 3.12
CA LEU A 134 14.36 0.05 2.52
C LEU A 134 14.41 -1.05 3.58
N SER A 135 14.99 -0.79 4.75
CA SER A 135 14.93 -1.73 5.87
C SER A 135 13.49 -1.97 6.36
N PHE A 136 12.64 -0.94 6.36
CA PHE A 136 11.21 -1.08 6.63
C PHE A 136 10.51 -1.99 5.59
N LEU A 137 10.76 -1.76 4.29
CA LEU A 137 10.24 -2.63 3.24
C LEU A 137 10.74 -4.07 3.39
N LEU A 138 12.03 -4.25 3.66
CA LEU A 138 12.64 -5.55 3.82
C LEU A 138 12.07 -6.29 5.03
N ALA A 139 11.81 -5.59 6.13
CA ALA A 139 11.16 -6.15 7.31
C ALA A 139 9.76 -6.67 6.98
N TYR A 140 8.97 -5.88 6.22
CA TYR A 140 7.65 -6.30 5.75
C TYR A 140 7.74 -7.56 4.88
N ILE A 141 8.67 -7.59 3.91
CA ILE A 141 8.86 -8.76 3.05
C ILE A 141 9.25 -9.99 3.87
N TYR A 142 10.15 -9.88 4.84
CA TYR A 142 10.52 -10.99 5.70
C TYR A 142 9.39 -11.46 6.61
N GLU A 143 8.55 -10.55 7.11
CA GLU A 143 7.35 -10.88 7.87
C GLU A 143 6.37 -11.70 7.01
N GLN A 144 6.13 -11.27 5.77
CA GLN A 144 5.28 -12.00 4.82
C GLN A 144 5.86 -13.35 4.41
N LEU A 145 7.18 -13.55 4.51
CA LEU A 145 7.86 -14.83 4.29
C LEU A 145 8.06 -15.66 5.57
N ASP A 146 7.48 -15.24 6.70
CA ASP A 146 7.62 -15.87 8.01
C ASP A 146 9.08 -16.00 8.51
N LYS A 147 9.99 -15.16 7.99
CA LYS A 147 11.39 -15.07 8.41
C LYS A 147 11.53 -14.11 9.60
N LEU A 148 10.86 -14.43 10.71
CA LEU A 148 10.63 -13.51 11.84
C LEU A 148 11.91 -12.91 12.46
N ASN A 149 13.01 -13.65 12.50
CA ASN A 149 14.28 -13.13 13.02
C ASN A 149 14.84 -12.02 12.13
N LEU A 150 14.85 -12.24 10.81
CA LEU A 150 15.31 -11.23 9.83
C LEU A 150 14.35 -10.04 9.79
N ALA A 151 13.04 -10.30 9.88
CA ALA A 151 12.04 -9.24 9.96
C ALA A 151 12.27 -8.34 11.19
N THR A 152 12.60 -8.94 12.34
CA THR A 152 12.87 -8.20 13.58
C THR A 152 14.12 -7.34 13.48
N GLU A 153 15.20 -7.88 12.94
CA GLU A 153 16.45 -7.12 12.74
C GLU A 153 16.23 -5.91 11.82
N ALA A 154 15.59 -6.14 10.67
CA ALA A 154 15.32 -5.08 9.71
C ALA A 154 14.38 -3.98 10.27
N ILE A 155 13.34 -4.36 11.01
CA ILE A 155 12.40 -3.37 11.58
C ILE A 155 13.01 -2.60 12.75
N GLN A 156 13.92 -3.20 13.53
CA GLN A 156 14.63 -2.51 14.60
C GLN A 156 15.49 -1.38 14.04
N PHE A 157 16.29 -1.69 13.01
CA PHE A 157 17.08 -0.67 12.31
C PHE A 157 16.20 0.43 11.72
N ALA A 158 15.08 0.06 11.07
CA ALA A 158 14.17 1.04 10.48
C ALA A 158 13.57 1.98 11.55
N GLN A 159 13.12 1.42 12.69
CA GLN A 159 12.52 2.18 13.78
C GLN A 159 13.54 3.08 14.50
N GLU A 160 14.79 2.66 14.63
CA GLU A 160 15.85 3.46 15.24
C GLU A 160 16.07 4.77 14.46
N LYS A 161 16.03 4.69 13.13
CA LYS A 161 16.30 5.83 12.24
C LYS A 161 15.06 6.61 11.81
N MET A 162 13.89 6.00 11.92
CA MET A 162 12.59 6.62 11.66
C MET A 162 11.68 6.47 12.90
N PRO A 163 12.08 7.03 14.07
CA PRO A 163 11.35 6.80 15.32
C PRO A 163 9.90 7.29 15.27
N ASP A 164 9.63 8.32 14.46
CA ASP A 164 8.31 8.93 14.32
C ASP A 164 7.45 8.30 13.21
N SER A 165 7.91 7.24 12.54
CA SER A 165 7.13 6.58 11.49
C SER A 165 6.02 5.72 12.09
N PRO A 166 4.73 6.06 11.86
CA PRO A 166 3.62 5.25 12.36
C PRO A 166 3.57 3.88 11.68
N ALA A 167 3.83 3.83 10.37
CA ALA A 167 3.93 2.58 9.63
C ALA A 167 5.00 1.62 10.16
N ALA A 168 6.22 2.12 10.45
CA ALA A 168 7.27 1.30 11.04
C ALA A 168 6.87 0.79 12.43
N ALA A 169 6.25 1.64 13.26
CA ALA A 169 5.80 1.26 14.59
C ALA A 169 4.70 0.19 14.54
N ALA A 170 3.74 0.32 13.63
CA ALA A 170 2.67 -0.67 13.43
C ALA A 170 3.23 -2.02 13.00
N LEU A 171 4.17 -2.05 12.05
CA LEU A 171 4.81 -3.28 11.59
C LEU A 171 5.65 -3.93 12.70
N LYS A 172 6.42 -3.14 13.46
CA LYS A 172 7.20 -3.63 14.60
C LYS A 172 6.30 -4.34 15.62
N GLN A 173 5.20 -3.70 16.02
CA GLN A 173 4.25 -4.29 16.96
C GLN A 173 3.63 -5.58 16.44
N ALA A 174 3.36 -5.68 15.13
CA ALA A 174 2.81 -6.90 14.53
C ALA A 174 3.82 -8.06 14.54
N ILE A 175 5.10 -7.78 14.25
CA ILE A 175 6.18 -8.77 14.31
C ILE A 175 6.41 -9.25 15.74
N GLU A 176 6.44 -8.34 16.72
CA GLU A 176 6.66 -8.66 18.14
C GLU A 176 5.56 -9.56 18.72
N LYS A 177 4.30 -9.39 18.28
CA LYS A 177 3.18 -10.24 18.71
C LYS A 177 3.27 -11.70 18.24
N LYS A 178 4.10 -11.99 17.24
CA LYS A 178 4.25 -13.34 16.64
C LYS A 178 5.44 -14.12 17.21
N ARG A 179 6.24 -13.50 18.08
CA ARG A 179 7.33 -14.15 18.81
C ARG A 179 6.82 -14.79 20.11
#